data_AF-A0A4V4HIA3-F1
#
_entry.id   AF-A0A4V4HIA3-F1
#
_cell.length_a   1.000
_cell.length_b   1.000
_cell.length_c   1.000
_cell.angle_alpha   90.00
_cell.angle_beta   90.00
_cell.angle_gamma   90.00
#
_symmetry.space_group_name_H-M   'P 1'
#
loop_
_entity.id
_entity.type
_entity.pdbx_description
1 polymer ?
#
loop_
_entity_poly.entity_id
_entity_poly.type
_entity_poly.pdbx_seq_one_letter_code
_entity_poly.pdbx_strand_id
1 'polypeptide(L)'
;MLSFALDYRAAIKEFTADAENNLRDWELSLREWELLESLRDSLKVLYDATNIFSTQQPTIAEVISIMDKIDSFLATRIIETPTDNCTQRVEVSEALKTSLILAKRTLNKYYTLTDSSSVYRIAMVLHPSKKLEYFREQNWAASWVDEAHKITRDKYIENYHIRTDLLGEEKPSHRVSSSTSFKPSKSSEKRIAVCI
;
A
#
# COMPACT_ATOMS: atom_id res chain seq x y z
N MET A 1 6.59 13.22 -15.71
CA MET A 1 7.86 13.10 -16.46
C MET A 1 7.85 11.90 -17.39
N LEU A 2 7.73 10.66 -16.90
CA LEU A 2 7.68 9.47 -17.77
C LEU A 2 6.49 9.48 -18.73
N SER A 3 5.29 9.84 -18.27
CA SER A 3 4.12 10.02 -19.14
C SER A 3 4.39 11.01 -20.26
N PHE A 4 4.87 12.21 -19.91
CA PHE A 4 5.26 13.23 -20.87
C PHE A 4 6.30 12.72 -21.89
N ALA A 5 7.34 12.02 -21.43
CA ALA A 5 8.35 11.48 -22.33
C ALA A 5 7.77 10.46 -23.32
N LEU A 6 6.78 9.67 -22.90
CA LEU A 6 6.07 8.73 -23.77
C LEU A 6 5.11 9.43 -24.73
N ASP A 7 4.39 10.45 -24.26
CA ASP A 7 3.44 11.22 -25.08
C ASP A 7 4.17 11.99 -26.20
N TYR A 8 5.37 12.50 -25.91
CA TYR A 8 6.21 13.24 -26.85
C TYR A 8 7.31 12.37 -27.49
N ARG A 9 7.16 11.04 -27.50
CA ARG A 9 8.17 10.11 -28.01
C ARG A 9 8.63 10.44 -29.45
N ALA A 10 7.71 10.84 -30.32
CA ALA A 10 8.04 11.20 -31.70
C ALA A 10 8.93 12.46 -31.75
N ALA A 11 8.54 13.51 -31.04
CA ALA A 11 9.30 14.75 -30.97
C ALA A 11 10.67 14.56 -30.32
N ILE A 12 10.76 13.74 -29.26
CA ILE A 12 12.03 13.43 -28.60
C ILE A 12 12.97 12.69 -29.56
N LYS A 13 12.46 11.68 -30.30
CA LYS A 13 13.27 10.95 -31.28
C LYS A 13 13.80 11.85 -32.39
N GLU A 14 12.95 12.72 -32.95
CA GLU A 14 13.34 13.68 -33.98
C GLU A 14 14.41 14.65 -33.45
N PHE A 15 14.19 15.19 -32.25
CA PHE A 15 15.11 16.12 -31.60
C PHE A 15 16.47 15.48 -31.29
N THR A 16 16.50 14.22 -30.84
CA THR A 16 17.77 13.50 -30.59
C THR A 16 18.47 13.04 -31.86
N ALA A 17 17.74 12.85 -32.97
CA ALA A 17 18.31 12.43 -34.24
C ALA A 17 19.01 13.57 -35.00
N ASP A 18 18.58 14.82 -34.77
CA ASP A 18 19.17 16.01 -35.37
C ASP A 18 20.63 16.20 -34.92
N ALA A 19 21.54 16.28 -35.89
CA ALA A 19 22.97 16.41 -35.66
C ALA A 19 23.33 17.77 -35.05
N GLU A 20 22.57 18.83 -35.34
CA GLU A 20 22.80 20.17 -34.80
C GLU A 20 22.62 20.20 -33.26
N ASN A 21 21.78 19.32 -32.73
CA ASN A 21 21.51 19.25 -31.30
C ASN A 21 22.62 18.54 -30.51
N ASN A 22 23.54 17.81 -31.15
CA ASN A 22 24.61 17.05 -30.48
C ASN A 22 24.11 16.08 -29.38
N LEU A 23 22.93 15.48 -29.58
CA LEU A 23 22.28 14.57 -28.61
C LEU A 23 22.16 13.12 -29.09
N ARG A 24 22.83 12.76 -30.19
CA ARG A 24 22.75 11.43 -30.80
C ARG A 24 23.11 10.30 -29.83
N ASP A 25 24.08 10.55 -28.94
CA ASP A 25 24.54 9.58 -27.93
C ASP A 25 23.47 9.25 -26.87
N TRP A 26 22.41 10.08 -26.77
CA TRP A 26 21.31 9.93 -25.83
C TRP A 26 20.03 9.40 -26.48
N GLU A 27 20.10 8.98 -27.75
CA GLU A 27 18.97 8.38 -28.45
C GLU A 27 18.59 7.04 -27.79
N LEU A 28 17.38 7.01 -27.22
CA LEU A 28 16.86 5.82 -26.56
C LEU A 28 16.52 4.74 -27.58
N SER A 29 17.06 3.54 -27.36
CA SER A 29 16.75 2.33 -28.11
C SER A 29 15.28 1.91 -27.94
N LEU A 30 14.76 1.08 -28.86
CA LEU A 30 13.41 0.52 -28.75
C LEU A 30 13.17 -0.13 -27.38
N ARG A 31 14.16 -0.90 -26.90
CA ARG A 31 14.11 -1.62 -25.63
C ARG A 31 14.04 -0.69 -24.42
N GLU A 32 14.75 0.44 -24.46
CA GLU A 32 14.70 1.43 -23.39
C GLU A 32 13.36 2.16 -23.35
N TRP A 33 12.74 2.42 -24.51
CA TRP A 33 11.37 2.94 -24.56
C TRP A 33 10.36 1.95 -23.96
N GLU A 34 10.46 0.66 -24.29
CA GLU A 34 9.60 -0.39 -23.70
C GLU A 34 9.81 -0.49 -22.18
N LEU A 35 11.05 -0.37 -21.71
CA LEU A 35 11.35 -0.32 -20.28
C LEU A 35 10.71 0.91 -19.62
N LEU A 36 10.73 2.06 -20.30
CA LEU A 36 10.13 3.30 -19.82
C LEU A 36 8.61 3.16 -19.67
N GLU A 37 7.94 2.51 -20.64
CA GLU A 37 6.51 2.19 -20.60
C GLU A 37 6.20 1.26 -19.41
N SER A 38 6.94 0.18 -19.26
CA SER A 38 6.77 -0.78 -18.15
C SER A 38 6.98 -0.12 -16.78
N LEU A 39 7.98 0.76 -16.67
CA LEU A 39 8.25 1.52 -15.46
C LEU A 39 7.13 2.52 -15.16
N ARG A 40 6.64 3.26 -16.17
CA ARG A 40 5.52 4.20 -16.01
C ARG A 40 4.30 3.48 -15.48
N ASP A 41 3.95 2.34 -16.08
CA ASP A 41 2.80 1.55 -15.67
C ASP A 41 2.96 1.01 -14.25
N SER A 42 4.16 0.58 -13.88
CA SER A 42 4.45 0.08 -12.54
C SER A 42 4.35 1.18 -11.47
N LEU A 43 4.77 2.42 -11.81
CA LEU A 43 4.68 3.57 -10.90
C LEU A 43 3.27 4.17 -10.83
N LYS A 44 2.39 3.86 -11.80
CA LYS A 44 1.04 4.41 -11.86
C LYS A 44 0.24 4.14 -10.58
N VAL A 45 0.35 2.95 -9.99
CA VAL A 45 -0.37 2.61 -8.75
C VAL A 45 0.01 3.54 -7.59
N LEU A 46 1.29 3.93 -7.51
CA LEU A 46 1.78 4.83 -6.46
C LEU A 46 1.36 6.27 -6.72
N TYR A 47 1.35 6.68 -7.99
CA TYR A 47 0.82 7.98 -8.39
C TYR A 47 -0.67 8.11 -8.05
N ASP A 48 -1.47 7.11 -8.44
CA ASP A 48 -2.91 7.11 -8.19
C ASP A 48 -3.20 7.13 -6.68
N ALA A 49 -2.45 6.34 -5.88
CA ALA A 49 -2.52 6.38 -4.42
C ALA A 49 -2.19 7.79 -3.88
N THR A 50 -1.06 8.36 -4.29
CA THR A 50 -0.64 9.71 -3.85
C THR A 50 -1.69 10.76 -4.18
N ASN A 51 -2.28 10.68 -5.37
CA ASN A 51 -3.31 11.60 -5.80
C ASN A 51 -4.58 11.49 -4.93
N ILE A 52 -5.03 10.27 -4.61
CA ILE A 52 -6.14 10.05 -3.68
C ILE A 52 -5.83 10.71 -2.33
N PHE A 53 -4.65 10.45 -1.77
CA PHE A 53 -4.28 10.99 -0.46
C PHE A 53 -4.13 12.52 -0.43
N SER A 54 -3.76 13.12 -1.57
CA SER A 54 -3.53 14.55 -1.67
C SER A 54 -4.80 15.35 -1.97
N THR A 55 -5.82 14.73 -2.60
CA THR A 55 -6.96 15.48 -3.16
C THR A 55 -8.32 15.10 -2.58
N GLN A 56 -8.52 13.87 -2.08
CA GLN A 56 -9.86 13.35 -1.78
C GLN A 56 -10.21 13.25 -0.29
N GLN A 57 -9.45 13.90 0.60
CA GLN A 57 -9.63 13.80 2.08
C GLN A 57 -9.78 12.33 2.55
N PRO A 58 -8.77 11.50 2.29
CA PRO A 58 -8.81 10.09 2.55
C PRO A 58 -9.09 9.78 4.02
N THR A 59 -9.88 8.74 4.28
CA THR A 59 -10.10 8.28 5.66
C THR A 59 -8.95 7.39 6.14
N ILE A 60 -8.75 7.30 7.46
CA ILE A 60 -7.72 6.40 8.04
C ILE A 60 -7.93 4.95 7.59
N ALA A 61 -9.19 4.53 7.39
CA ALA A 61 -9.52 3.19 6.90
C ALA A 61 -9.08 2.97 5.44
N GLU A 62 -8.90 4.01 4.63
CA GLU A 62 -8.45 3.86 3.24
C GLU A 62 -6.97 3.55 3.13
N VAL A 63 -6.16 3.89 4.14
CA VAL A 63 -4.73 3.58 4.18
C VAL A 63 -4.49 2.09 3.98
N ILE A 64 -5.10 1.23 4.81
CA ILE A 64 -4.93 -0.23 4.69
C ILE A 64 -5.39 -0.72 3.32
N SER A 65 -6.54 -0.24 2.83
CA SER A 65 -7.06 -0.69 1.53
C SER A 65 -6.22 -0.27 0.34
N ILE A 66 -5.63 0.92 0.37
CA ILE A 66 -4.73 1.36 -0.71
C ILE A 66 -3.40 0.62 -0.61
N MET A 67 -2.90 0.37 0.60
CA MET A 67 -1.71 -0.47 0.78
C MET A 67 -1.95 -1.90 0.24
N ASP A 68 -3.11 -2.50 0.48
CA ASP A 68 -3.42 -3.86 0.00
C ASP A 68 -3.49 -3.89 -1.54
N LYS A 69 -4.04 -2.83 -2.16
CA LYS A 69 -4.04 -2.65 -3.62
C LYS A 69 -2.63 -2.51 -4.20
N ILE A 70 -1.76 -1.72 -3.56
CA ILE A 70 -0.36 -1.58 -3.99
C ILE A 70 0.36 -2.92 -3.83
N ASP A 71 0.15 -3.63 -2.73
CA ASP A 71 0.80 -4.91 -2.46
C ASP A 71 0.44 -5.97 -3.49
N SER A 72 -0.86 -6.10 -3.79
CA SER A 72 -1.38 -7.00 -4.81
C SER A 72 -0.82 -6.65 -6.19
N PHE A 73 -0.83 -5.36 -6.57
CA PHE A 73 -0.29 -4.91 -7.85
C PHE A 73 1.20 -5.23 -7.99
N LEU A 74 2.01 -4.93 -6.97
CA LEU A 74 3.44 -5.23 -6.98
C LEU A 74 3.69 -6.74 -7.04
N ALA A 75 2.96 -7.55 -6.27
CA ALA A 75 3.08 -9.00 -6.28
C ALA A 75 2.77 -9.58 -7.67
N THR A 76 1.68 -9.14 -8.30
CA THR A 76 1.34 -9.55 -9.67
C THR A 76 2.44 -9.18 -10.65
N ARG A 77 2.94 -7.94 -10.63
CA ARG A 77 4.01 -7.48 -11.53
C ARG A 77 5.35 -8.20 -11.33
N ILE A 78 5.65 -8.69 -10.12
CA ILE A 78 6.86 -9.49 -9.85
C ILE A 78 6.72 -10.90 -10.42
N ILE A 79 5.54 -11.51 -10.28
CA ILE A 79 5.27 -12.89 -10.71
C ILE A 79 5.02 -12.99 -12.21
N GLU A 80 4.65 -11.89 -12.89
CA GLU A 80 4.55 -11.80 -14.35
C GLU A 80 5.89 -12.21 -15.01
N THR A 81 6.01 -13.51 -15.28
CA THR A 81 7.00 -14.14 -16.15
C THR A 81 6.33 -14.41 -17.49
N PRO A 82 7.10 -14.43 -18.60
CA PRO A 82 6.56 -14.75 -19.90
C PRO A 82 6.17 -16.21 -19.91
N THR A 83 4.93 -16.48 -19.51
CA THR A 83 4.29 -17.76 -19.74
C THR A 83 3.38 -17.55 -20.94
N ASP A 84 3.65 -18.34 -21.98
CA ASP A 84 2.87 -18.53 -23.20
C ASP A 84 3.28 -17.70 -24.43
N ASN A 85 3.65 -18.49 -25.43
CA ASN A 85 4.37 -18.22 -26.66
C ASN A 85 3.54 -17.44 -27.70
N CYS A 86 2.55 -16.64 -27.28
CA CYS A 86 1.58 -16.02 -28.20
C CYS A 86 1.28 -14.55 -27.95
N THR A 87 1.83 -13.90 -26.93
CA THR A 87 1.68 -12.45 -26.80
C THR A 87 3.02 -11.84 -26.47
N GLN A 88 3.50 -10.98 -27.36
CA GLN A 88 4.73 -10.21 -27.20
C GLN A 88 4.55 -9.16 -26.09
N ARG A 89 4.44 -9.64 -24.84
CA ARG A 89 4.47 -8.80 -23.65
C ARG A 89 5.92 -8.60 -23.27
N VAL A 90 6.28 -7.33 -23.09
CA VAL A 90 7.60 -6.85 -22.68
C VAL A 90 8.05 -7.65 -21.46
N GLU A 91 9.16 -8.38 -21.59
CA GLU A 91 9.80 -9.01 -20.44
C GLU A 91 10.09 -7.93 -19.40
N VAL A 92 9.54 -8.09 -18.20
CA VAL A 92 9.90 -7.21 -17.09
C VAL A 92 11.40 -7.40 -16.86
N SER A 93 12.18 -6.35 -17.13
CA SER A 93 13.64 -6.43 -17.02
C SER A 93 14.04 -6.83 -15.60
N GLU A 94 15.15 -7.56 -15.47
CA GLU A 94 15.65 -8.00 -14.16
C GLU A 94 15.87 -6.81 -13.20
N ALA A 95 16.31 -5.68 -13.75
CA ALA A 95 16.44 -4.42 -13.02
C ALA A 95 15.08 -3.93 -12.50
N LEU A 96 14.02 -3.97 -13.31
CA LEU A 96 12.69 -3.56 -12.90
C LEU A 96 12.14 -4.52 -11.84
N LYS A 97 12.27 -5.85 -12.02
CA LYS A 97 11.86 -6.83 -11.00
C LYS A 97 12.56 -6.60 -9.66
N THR A 98 13.87 -6.39 -9.68
CA THR A 98 14.64 -6.07 -8.47
C THR A 98 14.13 -4.80 -7.79
N SER A 99 13.80 -3.76 -8.58
CA SER A 99 13.23 -2.52 -8.07
C SER A 99 11.84 -2.71 -7.44
N LEU A 100 10.98 -3.55 -8.04
CA LEU A 100 9.66 -3.89 -7.50
C LEU A 100 9.75 -4.69 -6.20
N ILE A 101 10.69 -5.65 -6.12
CA ILE A 101 10.95 -6.42 -4.89
C ILE A 101 11.38 -5.46 -3.77
N LEU A 102 12.25 -4.49 -4.09
CA LEU A 102 12.64 -3.46 -3.13
C LEU A 102 11.46 -2.59 -2.70
N ALA A 103 10.61 -2.18 -3.65
CA ALA A 103 9.39 -1.42 -3.35
C ALA A 103 8.44 -2.20 -2.42
N LYS A 104 8.23 -3.51 -2.68
CA LYS A 104 7.42 -4.38 -1.82
C LYS A 104 8.00 -4.52 -0.41
N ARG A 105 9.33 -4.63 -0.28
CA ARG A 105 10.00 -4.61 1.05
C ARG A 105 9.77 -3.30 1.78
N THR A 106 9.86 -2.17 1.09
CA THR A 106 9.55 -0.86 1.67
C THR A 106 8.08 -0.77 2.10
N LEU A 107 7.15 -1.27 1.28
CA LEU A 107 5.73 -1.32 1.63
C LEU A 107 5.48 -2.16 2.89
N ASN A 108 6.11 -3.34 3.00
CA ASN A 108 6.02 -4.21 4.18
C ASN A 108 6.52 -3.53 5.47
N LYS A 109 7.57 -2.70 5.36
CA LYS A 109 8.04 -1.88 6.49
C LYS A 109 6.94 -0.93 6.96
N TYR A 110 6.25 -0.25 6.05
CA TYR A 110 5.15 0.64 6.41
C TYR A 110 3.93 -0.12 6.94
N TYR A 111 3.62 -1.31 6.41
CA TYR A 111 2.59 -2.17 7.01
C TYR A 111 2.85 -2.46 8.49
N THR A 112 4.10 -2.80 8.82
CA THR A 112 4.51 -3.05 10.20
C THR A 112 4.30 -1.82 11.10
N LEU A 113 4.52 -0.62 10.57
CA LEU A 113 4.25 0.63 11.28
C LEU A 113 2.75 0.87 11.46
N THR A 114 1.94 0.60 10.43
CA THR A 114 0.48 0.69 10.52
C THR A 114 -0.07 -0.28 11.57
N ASP A 115 0.43 -1.52 11.60
CA ASP A 115 0.03 -2.55 12.57
C ASP A 115 0.43 -2.20 14.02
N SER A 116 1.46 -1.36 14.21
CA SER A 116 1.87 -0.91 15.54
C SER A 116 0.84 0.00 16.21
N SER A 117 -0.11 0.57 15.45
CA SER A 117 -1.17 1.43 15.95
C SER A 117 -2.53 0.76 15.81
N SER A 118 -3.24 0.59 16.93
CA SER A 118 -4.61 0.06 16.94
C SER A 118 -5.60 0.91 16.15
N VAL A 119 -5.29 2.19 15.92
CA VAL A 119 -6.18 3.16 15.25
C VAL A 119 -6.58 2.69 13.85
N TYR A 120 -5.66 2.12 13.07
CA TYR A 120 -5.97 1.67 11.71
C TYR A 120 -6.90 0.47 11.70
N ARG A 121 -6.70 -0.49 12.62
CA ARG A 121 -7.58 -1.66 12.79
C ARG A 121 -8.96 -1.24 13.24
N ILE A 122 -9.05 -0.36 14.24
CA ILE A 122 -10.32 0.18 14.74
C ILE A 122 -11.05 0.93 13.63
N ALA A 123 -10.35 1.80 12.88
CA ALA A 123 -10.94 2.55 11.77
C ALA A 123 -11.55 1.62 10.71
N MET A 124 -10.88 0.52 10.38
CA MET A 124 -11.40 -0.48 9.45
C MET A 124 -12.64 -1.21 9.98
N VAL A 125 -12.63 -1.61 11.26
CA VAL A 125 -13.77 -2.30 11.90
C VAL A 125 -15.00 -1.38 11.97
N LEU A 126 -14.80 -0.10 12.27
CA LEU A 126 -15.87 0.89 12.36
C LEU A 126 -16.35 1.40 10.99
N HIS A 127 -15.61 1.12 9.91
CA HIS A 127 -15.98 1.58 8.59
C HIS A 127 -17.25 0.87 8.08
N PRO A 128 -18.32 1.60 7.69
CA PRO A 128 -19.64 1.03 7.46
C PRO A 128 -19.69 -0.01 6.33
N SER A 129 -18.86 0.15 5.29
CA SER A 129 -18.80 -0.79 4.15
C SER A 129 -17.77 -1.91 4.27
N LYS A 130 -16.82 -1.83 5.22
CA LYS A 130 -15.70 -2.81 5.32
C LYS A 130 -15.90 -3.75 6.50
N LYS A 131 -16.01 -3.17 7.70
CA LYS A 131 -16.18 -3.89 8.97
C LYS A 131 -15.17 -5.05 9.08
N LEU A 132 -15.57 -6.14 9.72
CA LEU A 132 -14.77 -7.35 9.80
C LEU A 132 -14.76 -8.16 8.49
N GLU A 133 -15.74 -7.94 7.62
CA GLU A 133 -15.89 -8.70 6.37
C GLU A 133 -14.72 -8.43 5.42
N TYR A 134 -14.25 -7.19 5.35
CA TYR A 134 -13.08 -6.83 4.57
C TYR A 134 -11.86 -7.71 4.86
N PHE A 135 -11.58 -7.99 6.14
CA PHE A 135 -10.43 -8.81 6.49
C PHE A 135 -10.59 -10.26 6.01
N ARG A 136 -11.82 -10.77 5.99
CA ARG A 136 -12.13 -12.11 5.48
C ARG A 136 -11.98 -12.17 3.97
N GLU A 137 -12.50 -11.18 3.24
CA GLU A 137 -12.36 -11.06 1.79
C GLU A 137 -10.89 -10.96 1.35
N GLN A 138 -10.06 -10.28 2.15
CA GLN A 138 -8.62 -10.19 1.91
C GLN A 138 -7.84 -11.42 2.41
N ASN A 139 -8.52 -12.50 2.81
CA ASN A 139 -7.93 -13.74 3.32
C ASN A 139 -6.99 -13.55 4.53
N TRP A 140 -7.29 -12.61 5.42
CA TRP A 140 -6.51 -12.45 6.66
C TRP A 140 -6.79 -13.64 7.59
N ALA A 141 -5.77 -14.05 8.35
CA ALA A 141 -5.95 -15.17 9.26
C ALA A 141 -6.99 -14.84 10.34
N ALA A 142 -7.84 -15.82 10.68
CA ALA A 142 -8.96 -15.63 11.61
C ALA A 142 -8.52 -14.98 12.95
N SER A 143 -7.36 -15.38 13.48
CA SER A 143 -6.79 -14.81 14.71
C SER A 143 -6.58 -13.29 14.64
N TRP A 144 -6.25 -12.75 13.47
CA TRP A 144 -6.07 -11.31 13.26
C TRP A 144 -7.40 -10.56 13.23
N VAL A 145 -8.43 -11.18 12.65
CA VAL A 145 -9.80 -10.64 12.62
C VAL A 145 -10.36 -10.59 14.04
N ASP A 146 -10.17 -11.67 14.81
CA ASP A 146 -10.60 -11.76 16.21
C ASP A 146 -9.90 -10.72 17.08
N GLU A 147 -8.58 -10.56 16.90
CA GLU A 147 -7.82 -9.56 17.63
C GLU A 147 -8.25 -8.12 17.24
N ALA A 148 -8.59 -7.87 15.98
CA ALA A 148 -9.07 -6.54 15.55
C ALA A 148 -10.43 -6.21 16.18
N HIS A 149 -11.33 -7.19 16.24
CA HIS A 149 -12.60 -7.08 16.95
C HIS A 149 -12.38 -6.85 18.46
N LYS A 150 -11.50 -7.63 19.08
CA LYS A 150 -11.17 -7.52 20.51
C LYS A 150 -10.62 -6.14 20.85
N ILE A 151 -9.61 -5.67 20.13
CA ILE A 151 -9.01 -4.33 20.34
C ILE A 151 -10.08 -3.23 20.24
N THR A 152 -10.97 -3.32 19.26
CA THR A 152 -12.05 -2.35 19.08
C THR A 152 -13.01 -2.36 20.26
N ARG A 153 -13.42 -3.54 20.71
CA ARG A 153 -14.32 -3.70 21.86
C ARG A 153 -13.68 -3.23 23.16
N ASP A 154 -12.43 -3.61 23.42
CA ASP A 154 -11.68 -3.21 24.61
C ASP A 154 -11.53 -1.68 24.67
N LYS A 155 -11.23 -1.04 23.52
CA LYS A 155 -11.13 0.42 23.44
C LYS A 155 -12.47 1.13 23.66
N TYR A 156 -13.57 0.54 23.20
CA TYR A 156 -14.92 1.02 23.50
C TYR A 156 -15.24 0.92 25.00
N ILE A 157 -14.95 -0.23 25.61
CA ILE A 157 -15.19 -0.47 27.04
C ILE A 157 -14.39 0.52 27.90
N GLU A 158 -13.09 0.68 27.63
CA GLU A 158 -12.20 1.57 28.37
C GLU A 158 -12.65 3.03 28.34
N ASN A 159 -13.11 3.52 27.18
CA ASN A 159 -13.25 4.98 26.96
C ASN A 159 -14.70 5.47 26.89
N TYR A 160 -15.66 4.58 26.59
CA TYR A 160 -17.04 4.96 26.28
C TYR A 160 -18.10 4.22 27.11
N HIS A 161 -17.83 2.99 27.58
CA HIS A 161 -18.81 2.21 28.33
C HIS A 161 -19.20 2.86 29.68
N ILE A 162 -18.28 3.55 30.36
CA ILE A 162 -18.61 4.28 31.61
C ILE A 162 -19.46 5.53 31.33
N ARG A 163 -19.43 6.09 30.11
CA ARG A 163 -20.21 7.29 29.77
C ARG A 163 -21.67 7.01 29.45
N THR A 164 -22.00 5.81 28.99
CA THR A 164 -23.40 5.39 28.77
C THR A 164 -24.16 5.21 30.09
N ASP A 165 -23.45 4.88 31.17
CA ASP A 165 -24.06 4.75 32.50
C ASP A 165 -24.30 6.11 33.16
N LEU A 166 -23.55 7.17 32.77
CA LEU A 166 -23.68 8.53 33.32
C LEU A 166 -24.72 9.41 32.59
N LEU A 167 -25.44 8.90 31.59
CA LEU A 167 -26.72 9.49 31.16
C LEU A 167 -27.89 9.08 32.08
N GLY A 168 -27.61 8.30 33.11
CA GLY A 168 -28.46 8.10 34.29
C GLY A 168 -27.60 8.00 35.54
N GLU A 169 -27.42 9.14 36.23
CA GLU A 169 -26.84 9.32 37.59
C GLU A 169 -25.42 9.94 37.64
N GLU A 170 -25.25 10.96 38.49
CA GLU A 170 -24.03 11.76 38.68
C GLU A 170 -23.02 11.16 39.69
N LYS A 171 -21.74 11.00 39.25
CA LYS A 171 -20.42 11.20 39.95
C LYS A 171 -20.06 10.42 41.26
N PRO A 172 -18.78 10.42 41.75
CA PRO A 172 -17.55 11.12 41.30
C PRO A 172 -16.24 10.30 41.16
N SER A 173 -15.36 10.81 40.28
CA SER A 173 -13.88 10.87 40.30
C SER A 173 -13.06 9.90 41.18
N HIS A 174 -12.26 9.04 40.54
CA HIS A 174 -10.87 8.80 40.94
C HIS A 174 -9.96 8.54 39.73
N ARG A 175 -8.92 9.38 39.62
CA ARG A 175 -7.86 9.31 38.61
C ARG A 175 -6.87 8.22 39.03
N VAL A 176 -6.71 7.18 38.23
CA VAL A 176 -5.57 6.25 38.35
C VAL A 176 -4.73 6.37 37.08
N SER A 177 -3.52 6.88 37.26
CA SER A 177 -2.45 6.86 36.27
C SER A 177 -1.92 5.43 36.18
N SER A 178 -2.00 4.80 35.00
CA SER A 178 -1.27 3.57 34.71
C SER A 178 -0.48 3.73 33.41
N SER A 179 0.79 4.06 33.58
CA SER A 179 1.82 3.87 32.57
C SER A 179 1.89 2.38 32.21
N THR A 180 1.48 2.02 31.01
CA THR A 180 1.69 0.66 30.50
C THR A 180 2.69 0.75 29.36
N SER A 181 3.91 0.26 29.62
CA SER A 181 4.95 0.13 28.62
C SER A 181 4.53 -0.91 27.58
N PHE A 182 4.32 -0.46 26.34
CA PHE A 182 4.03 -1.35 25.22
C PHE A 182 5.32 -2.06 24.83
N LYS A 183 5.41 -3.38 25.13
CA LYS A 183 6.47 -4.23 24.58
C LYS A 183 6.12 -4.57 23.13
N PRO A 184 7.05 -4.43 22.17
CA PRO A 184 6.79 -4.76 20.78
C PRO A 184 6.55 -6.27 20.63
N SER A 185 5.38 -6.62 20.10
CA SER A 185 5.06 -7.99 19.68
C SER A 185 5.90 -8.35 18.46
N LYS A 186 6.77 -9.35 18.60
CA LYS A 186 7.43 -10.03 17.48
C LYS A 186 6.37 -10.84 16.72
N SER A 187 5.67 -10.23 15.76
CA SER A 187 4.68 -10.96 14.96
C SER A 187 4.50 -10.45 13.52
N SER A 188 5.34 -9.52 13.06
CA SER A 188 5.39 -9.10 11.66
C SER A 188 5.82 -10.23 10.69
N GLU A 189 6.24 -11.38 11.21
CA GLU A 189 6.66 -12.55 10.42
C GLU A 189 5.50 -13.33 9.79
N LYS A 190 4.24 -13.17 10.24
CA LYS A 190 3.14 -14.03 9.74
C LYS A 190 2.46 -13.57 8.45
N ARG A 191 2.94 -12.49 7.81
CA ARG A 191 2.70 -12.22 6.38
C ARG A 191 3.90 -12.58 5.49
N ILE A 192 5.05 -12.95 6.08
CA ILE A 192 6.29 -13.24 5.35
C ILE A 192 6.33 -14.69 4.83
N ALA A 193 5.51 -15.59 5.37
CA ALA A 193 5.59 -17.01 5.03
C ALA A 193 4.87 -17.45 3.73
N VAL A 194 4.25 -16.54 2.95
CA VAL A 194 3.49 -16.93 1.74
C VAL A 194 4.00 -16.30 0.43
N CYS A 195 4.96 -15.35 0.45
CA CYS A 195 5.47 -14.77 -0.80
C CYS A 195 6.96 -14.42 -0.73
N ILE A 196 7.82 -15.43 -0.53
CA ILE A 196 9.12 -15.49 -1.20
C ILE A 196 9.02 -16.58 -2.26
#